data_AF-A0A453DJS4-F1
#
_entry.id   AF-A0A453DJS4-F1
#
_cell.length_a   1.000
_cell.length_b   1.000
_cell.length_c   1.000
_cell.angle_alpha   90.00
_cell.angle_beta   90.00
_cell.angle_gamma   90.00
#
_symmetry.space_group_name_H-M   'P 1'
#
loop_
_entity.id
_entity.type
_entity.pdbx_description
1 polymer ?
#
loop_
_entity_poly.entity_id
_entity_poly.type
_entity_poly.pdbx_seq_one_letter_code
_entity_poly.pdbx_strand_id
1 'polypeptide(L)'
;MYDTCYYPPKRKYDACYLLYLLLLQGCDASVLLTGNNSEQGMGPNLTLRPVALNLIESIRAAVHRACGRTVSCADLTVLATRDSLVLVRYVP
;
A
#
# COMPACT_ATOMS: atom_id res chain seq x y z
N MET A 1 -18.28 -0.24 -6.34
CA MET A 1 -17.57 -0.72 -7.55
C MET A 1 -16.15 -0.13 -7.61
N TYR A 2 -15.33 -0.37 -6.59
CA TYR A 2 -13.89 -0.04 -6.56
C TYR A 2 -13.16 -1.02 -5.63
N ASP A 3 -13.24 -2.32 -5.91
CA ASP A 3 -12.39 -3.32 -5.24
C ASP A 3 -11.07 -3.42 -6.02
N THR A 4 -10.24 -2.40 -5.88
CA THR A 4 -9.00 -2.26 -6.66
C THR A 4 -7.84 -3.05 -6.06
N CYS A 5 -7.80 -3.31 -4.75
CA CYS A 5 -6.75 -4.14 -4.17
C CYS A 5 -7.05 -5.64 -4.29
N TYR A 6 -6.37 -6.30 -5.23
CA TYR A 6 -6.29 -7.76 -5.27
C TYR A 6 -5.52 -8.27 -4.05
N TYR A 7 -6.21 -9.06 -3.22
CA TYR A 7 -5.65 -9.70 -2.05
C TYR A 7 -5.41 -11.18 -2.39
N PRO A 8 -4.16 -11.62 -2.68
CA PRO A 8 -3.88 -13.03 -2.80
C PRO A 8 -4.06 -13.73 -1.44
N PRO A 9 -4.35 -15.04 -1.39
CA PRO A 9 -4.35 -15.78 -0.13
C PRO A 9 -2.97 -15.65 0.55
N LYS A 10 -2.96 -15.20 1.81
CA LYS A 10 -1.76 -14.86 2.60
C LYS A 10 -0.68 -15.94 2.46
N ARG A 11 0.42 -15.66 1.75
CA ARG A 11 1.62 -16.49 1.83
C ARG A 11 2.47 -15.96 2.98
N LYS A 12 2.96 -16.86 3.82
CA LYS A 12 3.72 -16.58 5.07
C LYS A 12 4.99 -15.70 4.92
N TYR A 13 5.28 -15.18 3.73
CA TYR A 13 6.48 -14.42 3.37
C TYR A 13 6.20 -12.98 2.93
N ASP A 14 5.00 -12.43 3.17
CA ASP A 14 4.72 -11.01 2.93
C ASP A 14 5.78 -10.16 3.65
N ALA A 15 6.64 -9.51 2.87
CA ALA A 15 7.97 -9.07 3.30
C ALA A 15 7.91 -7.85 4.23
N CYS A 16 7.73 -8.11 5.53
CA CYS A 16 8.02 -7.19 6.62
C CYS A 16 9.54 -7.03 6.81
N TYR A 17 10.21 -6.25 5.95
CA TYR A 17 11.64 -5.93 6.14
C TYR A 17 12.00 -4.45 6.00
N LEU A 18 11.03 -3.54 6.16
CA LEU A 18 11.31 -2.12 6.39
C LEU A 18 10.89 -1.73 7.80
N LEU A 19 11.91 -1.61 8.64
CA LEU A 19 11.87 -1.16 10.03
C LEU A 19 11.06 0.14 10.15
N TYR A 20 10.12 0.19 11.10
CA TYR A 20 9.41 1.37 11.63
C TYR A 20 7.93 1.60 11.22
N LEU A 21 7.40 1.06 10.12
CA LEU A 21 6.00 1.31 9.70
C LEU A 21 4.93 0.37 10.31
N LEU A 22 5.37 -0.67 11.05
CA LEU A 22 4.55 -1.85 11.40
C LEU A 22 3.82 -1.81 12.75
N LEU A 23 3.88 -0.71 13.50
CA LEU A 23 3.61 -0.80 14.94
C LEU A 23 2.14 -0.90 15.37
N LEU A 24 1.13 -0.83 14.49
CA LEU A 24 -0.27 -0.86 14.97
C LEU A 24 -1.27 -1.83 14.29
N GLN A 25 -1.21 -2.21 13.00
CA GLN A 25 -2.21 -3.16 12.42
C GLN A 25 -1.75 -4.12 11.28
N GLY A 26 -0.46 -4.20 10.93
CA GLY A 26 0.05 -5.16 9.94
C GLY A 26 0.36 -4.56 8.54
N CYS A 27 1.06 -5.33 7.70
CA CYS A 27 1.51 -4.94 6.34
C CYS A 27 0.63 -5.56 5.25
N ASP A 28 -0.68 -5.40 5.36
CA ASP A 28 -1.61 -6.18 4.56
C ASP A 28 -2.51 -5.32 3.68
N ALA A 29 -2.16 -4.03 3.53
CA ALA A 29 -2.81 -3.06 2.65
C ALA A 29 -4.31 -2.83 2.93
N SER A 30 -4.81 -3.23 4.11
CA SER A 30 -6.19 -3.01 4.53
C SER A 30 -6.60 -1.53 4.51
N VAL A 31 -5.68 -0.62 4.82
CA VAL A 31 -5.88 0.83 4.74
C VAL A 31 -6.19 1.36 3.33
N LEU A 32 -5.87 0.60 2.29
CA LEU A 32 -6.17 0.96 0.89
C LEU A 32 -7.58 0.52 0.48
N LEU A 33 -8.28 -0.27 1.29
CA LEU A 33 -9.64 -0.72 1.01
C LEU A 33 -10.65 0.40 1.31
N THR A 34 -11.48 0.70 0.32
CA THR A 34 -12.60 1.66 0.44
C THR A 34 -13.92 0.92 0.59
N GLY A 35 -14.80 1.38 1.48
CA GLY A 35 -16.11 0.76 1.69
C GLY A 35 -16.70 1.07 3.05
N ASN A 36 -17.82 0.42 3.36
CA ASN A 36 -18.43 0.49 4.68
C ASN A 36 -17.48 -0.19 5.68
N ASN A 37 -17.08 0.51 6.74
CA ASN A 37 -16.02 0.11 7.69
C ASN A 37 -14.59 0.15 7.15
N SER A 38 -14.29 1.01 6.17
CA SER A 38 -12.91 1.27 5.76
C SER A 38 -12.06 1.80 6.92
N GLU A 39 -10.83 1.30 7.02
CA GLU A 39 -9.82 1.82 7.95
C GLU A 39 -9.50 3.29 7.71
N GLN A 40 -9.66 3.81 6.48
CA GLN A 40 -9.43 5.22 6.16
C GLN A 40 -10.34 6.16 6.97
N GLY A 41 -11.54 5.69 7.33
CA GLY A 41 -12.50 6.43 8.13
C GLY A 41 -12.30 6.30 9.64
N MET A 42 -11.28 5.57 10.11
CA MET A 42 -11.07 5.28 11.52
C MET A 42 -10.03 6.22 12.13
N GLY A 43 -10.39 6.86 13.24
CA GLY A 43 -9.58 7.76 14.09
C GLY A 43 -8.22 8.22 13.53
N PRO A 44 -7.13 7.47 13.76
CA PRO A 44 -5.77 7.87 13.36
C PRO A 44 -5.57 8.00 11.84
N ASN A 45 -6.31 7.23 11.05
CA ASN A 45 -6.16 7.16 9.58
C ASN A 45 -6.83 8.34 8.85
N LEU A 46 -7.63 9.16 9.56
CA LEU A 46 -8.23 10.37 9.00
C LEU A 46 -7.20 11.42 8.56
N THR A 47 -5.97 11.31 9.07
CA THR A 47 -4.85 12.21 8.75
C THR A 47 -4.00 11.73 7.57
N LEU A 48 -4.35 10.59 6.97
CA LEU A 48 -3.63 10.06 5.81
C LEU A 48 -3.72 11.03 4.64
N ARG A 49 -2.59 11.21 3.95
CA ARG A 49 -2.53 12.09 2.79
C ARG A 49 -3.27 11.43 1.63
N PRO A 50 -4.35 12.01 1.09
CA PRO A 50 -5.09 11.42 -0.03
C PRO A 50 -4.23 11.29 -1.29
N VAL A 51 -3.24 12.18 -1.46
CA VAL A 51 -2.26 12.12 -2.54
C VAL A 51 -1.45 10.81 -2.49
N ALA A 52 -1.09 10.33 -1.30
CA ALA A 52 -0.32 9.08 -1.16
C ALA A 52 -1.19 7.86 -1.49
N LEU A 53 -2.45 7.84 -1.07
CA LEU A 53 -3.40 6.76 -1.37
C LEU A 53 -3.64 6.66 -2.89
N ASN A 54 -3.86 7.81 -3.54
CA ASN A 54 -4.03 7.89 -4.99
C ASN A 54 -2.77 7.48 -5.76
N LEU A 55 -1.58 7.81 -5.23
CA LEU A 55 -0.31 7.41 -5.84
C LEU A 55 -0.18 5.88 -5.87
N ILE A 56 -0.45 5.20 -4.75
CA ILE A 56 -0.37 3.73 -4.69
C ILE A 56 -1.37 3.09 -5.65
N GLU A 57 -2.59 3.63 -5.74
CA GLU A 57 -3.60 3.17 -6.71
C GLU A 57 -3.14 3.35 -8.17
N SER A 58 -2.47 4.47 -8.48
CA SER A 58 -1.92 4.72 -9.81
C SER A 58 -0.80 3.73 -10.18
N ILE A 59 0.08 3.41 -9.23
CA ILE A 59 1.15 2.42 -9.39
C ILE A 59 0.53 1.05 -9.64
N ARG A 60 -0.47 0.67 -8.83
CA ARG A 60 -1.20 -0.59 -8.99
C ARG A 60 -1.82 -0.71 -10.37
N ALA A 61 -2.53 0.34 -10.83
CA ALA A 61 -3.17 0.35 -12.14
C ALA A 61 -2.14 0.19 -13.28
N ALA A 62 -0.98 0.85 -13.18
CA ALA A 62 0.10 0.72 -14.16
C ALA A 62 0.70 -0.69 -14.18
N VAL A 63 1.01 -1.26 -13.00
CA VAL A 63 1.59 -2.60 -12.87
C VAL A 63 0.59 -3.67 -13.34
N HIS A 64 -0.68 -3.58 -12.93
CA HIS A 64 -1.70 -4.54 -13.34
C HIS A 64 -2.02 -4.45 -14.83
N ARG A 65 -1.87 -3.28 -15.46
CA ARG A 65 -1.98 -3.12 -16.92
C ARG A 65 -0.82 -3.79 -17.65
N ALA A 66 0.39 -3.74 -17.10
CA ALA A 66 1.57 -4.33 -17.73
C ALA A 66 1.68 -5.85 -17.53
N CYS A 67 1.40 -6.33 -16.31
CA CYS A 67 1.74 -7.68 -15.86
C CYS A 67 0.55 -8.49 -15.33
N GLY A 68 -0.68 -7.97 -15.42
CA GLY A 68 -1.87 -8.56 -14.81
C GLY A 68 -1.90 -8.45 -13.28
N ARG A 69 -2.84 -9.14 -12.62
CA ARG A 69 -3.02 -9.11 -11.15
C ARG A 69 -2.02 -10.03 -10.44
N THR A 70 -0.73 -9.80 -10.67
CA THR A 70 0.38 -10.65 -10.17
C THR A 70 1.02 -10.12 -8.89
N VAL A 71 1.05 -8.80 -8.70
CA VAL A 71 1.64 -8.14 -7.53
C VAL A 71 0.54 -7.64 -6.59
N SER A 72 0.71 -7.89 -5.28
CA SER A 72 -0.24 -7.48 -4.24
C SER A 72 -0.12 -5.97 -3.92
N CYS A 73 -1.19 -5.37 -3.39
CA CYS A 73 -1.13 -3.97 -2.93
C CYS A 73 -0.14 -3.77 -1.77
N ALA A 74 0.04 -4.78 -0.91
CA ALA A 74 1.00 -4.74 0.17
C ALA A 74 2.44 -4.62 -0.38
N ASP A 75 2.80 -5.46 -1.34
CA ASP A 75 4.12 -5.43 -1.98
C ASP A 75 4.37 -4.11 -2.72
N LEU A 76 3.37 -3.60 -3.45
CA LEU A 76 3.47 -2.30 -4.11
C LEU A 76 3.72 -1.17 -3.12
N THR A 77 3.05 -1.19 -1.96
CA THR A 77 3.24 -0.19 -0.91
C THR A 77 4.66 -0.25 -0.34
N VAL A 78 5.18 -1.45 -0.10
CA VAL A 78 6.55 -1.67 0.39
C VAL A 78 7.58 -1.19 -0.64
N LEU A 79 7.42 -1.55 -1.91
CA LEU A 79 8.31 -1.11 -2.99
C LEU A 79 8.28 0.41 -3.18
N ALA A 80 7.10 1.02 -3.25
CA ALA A 80 6.97 2.46 -3.36
C ALA A 80 7.59 3.21 -2.17
N THR A 81 7.45 2.66 -0.96
CA THR A 81 8.07 3.21 0.25
C THR A 81 9.60 3.13 0.19
N ARG A 82 10.14 1.97 -0.19
CA ARG A 82 11.58 1.77 -0.37
C ARG A 82 12.15 2.79 -1.35
N ASP A 83 11.51 2.94 -2.50
CA ASP A 83 11.97 3.86 -3.55
C ASP A 83 11.88 5.32 -3.08
N SER A 84 10.83 5.67 -2.33
CA SER A 84 10.68 7.00 -1.74
C SER A 84 11.82 7.33 -0.75
N LEU A 85 12.24 6.37 0.09
CA LEU A 85 13.35 6.55 1.03
C LEU A 85 14.69 6.71 0.31
N VAL A 86 14.88 5.98 -0.80
CA VAL A 86 16.05 6.15 -1.65
C VAL A 86 16.08 7.57 -2.22
N LEU A 87 14.95 8.05 -2.75
CA LEU A 87 14.85 9.41 -3.30
C LEU A 87 15.09 10.50 -2.24
N VAL A 88 14.53 10.36 -1.04
CA VAL A 88 14.74 11.32 0.06
C VAL A 88 16.19 11.37 0.50
N ARG A 89 16.94 10.25 0.46
CA ARG A 89 18.38 10.25 0.74
C ARG A 89 19.22 10.99 -0.31
N TYR A 90 18.69 11.21 -1.51
CA TYR A 90 19.36 11.96 -2.57
C TYR A 90 18.91 13.42 -2.68
N VAL A 91 18.02 13.89 -1.80
CA VAL A 91 17.70 15.31 -1.65
C VAL A 91 18.67 15.90 -0.61
N PRO A 92 19.57 16.83 -0.99
CA PRO A 92 20.51 17.46 -0.06
C PRO A 92 19.82 18.32 1.00
#